data_AF-A0A970IEM8-F1
#
_entry.id   AF-A0A970IEM8-F1
#
_cell.length_a   1.000
_cell.length_b   1.000
_cell.length_c   1.000
_cell.angle_alpha   90.00
_cell.angle_beta   90.00
_cell.angle_gamma   90.00
#
_symmetry.space_group_name_H-M   'P 1'
#
loop_
_entity.id
_entity.type
_entity.pdbx_description
1 polymer ?
#
loop_
_entity_poly.entity_id
_entity_poly.type
_entity_poly.pdbx_seq_one_letter_code
_entity_poly.pdbx_strand_id
1 'polypeptide(L)'
;MKTVSMGPFRTIILAILVVILTINLVGIYLGFILNKTVLEPTFLIKILRELEAYGQVRQLMFRMVNRSLPNGQDSLPYLEKAISEDWLEVEINLLLEGFYSFAKGKRSDTPTISFQKLKKEVVNALEDNRTYQERTRLVQFWFDPMPDEVNMEDFMSVDFLWGIRNVAIMITWLPWVICVISLFILLSMYLAILDWKQLVLWISVGLITAGALLILLGISVEWVSGRMSIVMNTIDRFASYEIPVSTMNNFVDTLIDGLVRPINIIGIISIIVGGIALYMVPVKERNLIIVK
;
A
#
# COMPACT_ATOMS: atom_id res chain seq x y z
N MET A 1 45.01 -20.88 -17.56
CA MET A 1 44.29 -20.32 -16.40
C MET A 1 44.03 -21.46 -15.42
N LYS A 2 44.72 -21.46 -14.28
CA LYS A 2 44.55 -22.48 -13.22
C LYS A 2 43.15 -22.34 -12.62
N THR A 3 42.38 -23.42 -12.61
CA THR A 3 41.20 -23.55 -11.77
C THR A 3 41.68 -23.57 -10.32
N VAL A 4 41.60 -22.43 -9.65
CA VAL A 4 41.80 -22.38 -8.20
C VAL A 4 40.63 -23.15 -7.60
N SER A 5 40.88 -24.39 -7.17
CA SER A 5 39.91 -25.13 -6.38
C SER A 5 39.61 -24.29 -5.14
N MET A 6 38.39 -23.74 -5.06
CA MET A 6 37.97 -23.02 -3.87
C MET A 6 38.08 -23.95 -2.67
N GLY A 7 38.83 -23.55 -1.65
CA GLY A 7 38.86 -24.25 -0.38
C GLY A 7 37.46 -24.26 0.25
N PRO A 8 37.09 -25.30 1.01
CA PRO A 8 35.74 -25.50 1.55
C PRO A 8 35.25 -24.29 2.36
N PHE A 9 36.16 -23.59 3.06
CA PHE A 9 35.85 -22.39 3.81
C PHE A 9 35.35 -21.22 2.95
N ARG A 10 35.92 -21.01 1.75
CA ARG A 10 35.48 -19.94 0.83
C ARG A 10 34.09 -20.24 0.26
N THR A 11 33.80 -21.50 -0.02
CA THR A 11 32.48 -21.94 -0.51
C THR A 11 31.41 -21.71 0.55
N ILE A 12 31.69 -21.99 1.83
CA ILE A 12 30.76 -21.73 2.93
C ILE A 12 30.48 -20.23 3.07
N ILE A 13 31.53 -19.39 3.04
CA ILE A 13 31.36 -17.92 3.10
C ILE A 13 30.48 -17.44 1.94
N LEU A 14 30.72 -17.91 0.72
CA LEU A 14 29.93 -17.52 -0.45
C LEU A 14 28.47 -17.95 -0.32
N ALA A 15 28.21 -19.16 0.16
CA ALA A 15 26.84 -19.62 0.39
C ALA A 15 26.10 -18.72 1.38
N ILE A 16 26.75 -18.32 2.49
CA ILE A 16 26.19 -17.39 3.47
C ILE A 16 25.90 -16.03 2.82
N LEU A 17 26.87 -15.47 2.08
CA LEU A 17 26.69 -14.18 1.41
C LEU A 17 25.56 -14.20 0.37
N VAL A 18 25.38 -15.31 -0.33
CA VAL A 18 24.27 -15.49 -1.28
C VAL A 18 22.92 -15.53 -0.55
N VAL A 19 22.82 -16.23 0.57
CA VAL A 19 21.57 -16.24 1.37
C VAL A 19 21.23 -14.82 1.85
N ILE A 20 22.21 -14.09 2.37
CA ILE A 20 22.00 -12.69 2.81
C ILE A 20 21.61 -11.82 1.62
N LEU A 21 22.26 -11.99 0.46
CA LEU A 21 21.91 -11.27 -0.77
C LEU A 21 20.47 -11.58 -1.21
N THR A 22 20.04 -12.83 -1.18
CA THR A 22 18.67 -13.24 -1.50
C THR A 22 17.65 -12.59 -0.59
N ILE A 23 17.89 -12.58 0.73
CA ILE A 23 17.00 -11.91 1.70
C ILE A 23 16.94 -10.41 1.41
N ASN A 24 18.08 -9.79 1.13
CA ASN A 24 18.15 -8.37 0.79
C ASN A 24 17.40 -8.05 -0.51
N LEU A 25 17.53 -8.89 -1.54
CA LEU A 25 16.80 -8.72 -2.80
C LEU A 25 15.29 -8.78 -2.57
N VAL A 26 14.80 -9.75 -1.80
CA VAL A 26 13.38 -9.83 -1.40
C VAL A 26 12.96 -8.55 -0.67
N GLY A 27 13.75 -8.08 0.30
CA GLY A 27 13.49 -6.85 1.04
C GLY A 27 13.44 -5.61 0.15
N ILE A 28 14.36 -5.50 -0.82
CA ILE A 28 14.39 -4.42 -1.82
C ILE A 28 13.12 -4.45 -2.67
N TYR A 29 12.78 -5.62 -3.22
CA TYR A 29 11.59 -5.77 -4.07
C TYR A 29 10.31 -5.42 -3.31
N LEU A 30 10.12 -5.97 -2.11
CA LEU A 30 8.97 -5.65 -1.27
C LEU A 30 8.91 -4.17 -0.92
N GLY A 31 10.03 -3.56 -0.52
CA GLY A 31 10.09 -2.13 -0.20
C GLY A 31 9.67 -1.26 -1.38
N PHE A 32 10.18 -1.55 -2.58
CA PHE A 32 9.78 -0.82 -3.79
C PHE A 32 8.32 -1.05 -4.17
N ILE A 33 7.82 -2.28 -4.06
CA ILE A 33 6.42 -2.60 -4.33
C ILE A 33 5.52 -1.79 -3.38
N LEU A 34 5.72 -1.91 -2.07
CA LEU A 34 4.90 -1.23 -1.06
C LEU A 34 4.93 0.30 -1.24
N ASN A 35 6.09 0.86 -1.58
CA ASN A 35 6.22 2.30 -1.83
C ASN A 35 5.45 2.74 -3.10
N LYS A 36 5.44 1.91 -4.15
CA LYS A 36 4.78 2.22 -5.42
C LYS A 36 3.32 1.81 -5.50
N THR A 37 2.84 0.99 -4.57
CA THR A 37 1.44 0.54 -4.48
C THR A 37 0.77 1.15 -3.26
N VAL A 38 0.98 0.57 -2.07
CA VAL A 38 0.26 0.91 -0.83
C VAL A 38 0.40 2.38 -0.46
N LEU A 39 1.60 2.95 -0.61
CA LEU A 39 1.87 4.33 -0.23
C LEU A 39 1.42 5.35 -1.28
N GLU A 40 0.94 4.95 -2.45
CA GLU A 40 0.40 5.89 -3.43
C GLU A 40 -1.12 6.05 -3.26
N PRO A 41 -1.65 7.29 -3.18
CA PRO A 41 -3.08 7.52 -2.99
C PRO A 41 -3.91 6.92 -4.12
N THR A 42 -3.36 6.89 -5.34
CA THR A 42 -4.01 6.33 -6.53
C THR A 42 -4.40 4.86 -6.36
N PHE A 43 -3.70 4.12 -5.51
CA PHE A 43 -4.03 2.73 -5.21
C PHE A 43 -5.41 2.61 -4.55
N LEU A 44 -5.63 3.32 -3.44
CA LEU A 44 -6.90 3.29 -2.73
C LEU A 44 -8.01 3.96 -3.53
N ILE A 45 -7.71 5.10 -4.19
CA ILE A 45 -8.69 5.81 -5.04
C ILE A 45 -9.22 4.90 -6.15
N LYS A 46 -8.35 4.11 -6.78
CA LYS A 46 -8.76 3.16 -7.82
C LYS A 46 -9.70 2.09 -7.26
N ILE A 47 -9.40 1.53 -6.08
CA ILE A 47 -10.24 0.53 -5.42
C ILE A 47 -11.61 1.12 -5.08
N LEU A 48 -11.65 2.34 -4.53
CA LEU A 48 -12.91 3.02 -4.21
C LEU A 48 -13.77 3.26 -5.45
N ARG A 49 -13.15 3.60 -6.59
CA ARG A 49 -13.85 3.75 -7.88
C ARG A 49 -14.38 2.42 -8.41
N GLU A 50 -13.56 1.38 -8.43
CA GLU A 50 -13.93 0.06 -8.95
C GLU A 50 -15.07 -0.60 -8.16
N LEU A 51 -15.22 -0.25 -6.87
CA LEU A 51 -16.24 -0.79 -5.97
C LEU A 51 -17.41 0.16 -5.72
N GLU A 52 -17.51 1.26 -6.48
CA GLU A 52 -18.57 2.27 -6.34
C GLU A 52 -18.73 2.75 -4.88
N ALA A 53 -17.61 2.82 -4.15
CA ALA A 53 -17.62 3.07 -2.71
C ALA A 53 -18.14 4.47 -2.35
N TYR A 54 -17.98 5.44 -3.26
CA TYR A 54 -18.49 6.81 -3.07
C TYR A 54 -20.01 6.84 -2.89
N GLY A 55 -20.76 6.05 -3.66
CA GLY A 55 -22.21 5.91 -3.50
C GLY A 55 -22.58 5.28 -2.15
N GLN A 56 -21.82 4.29 -1.69
CA GLN A 56 -22.05 3.66 -0.38
C GLN A 56 -21.74 4.61 0.78
N VAL A 57 -20.65 5.40 0.68
CA VAL A 57 -20.31 6.44 1.65
C VAL A 57 -21.40 7.52 1.68
N ARG A 58 -21.93 7.91 0.51
CA ARG A 58 -23.05 8.86 0.41
C ARG A 58 -24.27 8.39 1.19
N GLN A 59 -24.69 7.15 0.96
CA GLN A 59 -25.83 6.54 1.67
C GLN A 59 -25.57 6.40 3.17
N LEU A 60 -24.35 6.03 3.57
CA LEU A 60 -23.97 5.96 4.98
C LEU A 60 -24.06 7.35 5.65
N MET A 61 -23.53 8.38 5.01
CA MET A 61 -23.58 9.75 5.51
C MET A 61 -25.02 10.24 5.70
N PHE A 62 -25.92 9.98 4.75
CA PHE A 62 -27.34 10.36 4.88
C PHE A 62 -28.00 9.63 6.06
N ARG A 63 -27.74 8.33 6.22
CA ARG A 63 -28.21 7.58 7.40
C ARG A 63 -27.67 8.13 8.71
N MET A 64 -26.39 8.49 8.74
CA MET A 64 -25.74 9.06 9.93
C MET A 64 -26.32 10.43 10.29
N VAL A 65 -26.55 11.31 9.31
CA VAL A 65 -27.22 12.60 9.51
C VAL A 65 -28.62 12.40 10.09
N ASN A 66 -29.41 11.50 9.51
CA ASN A 66 -30.76 11.23 9.98
C ASN A 66 -30.81 10.66 11.41
N ARG A 67 -29.85 9.81 11.78
CA ARG A 67 -29.82 9.14 13.09
C ARG A 67 -29.15 9.97 14.18
N SER A 68 -28.19 10.83 13.83
CA SER A 68 -27.28 11.45 14.80
C SER A 68 -27.53 12.96 14.99
N LEU A 69 -28.15 13.64 14.02
CA LEU A 69 -28.43 15.07 14.13
C LEU A 69 -29.89 15.32 14.56
N PRO A 70 -30.12 16.19 15.57
CA PRO A 70 -31.48 16.47 16.07
C PRO A 70 -32.47 16.95 15.01
N ASN A 71 -31.98 17.69 14.01
CA ASN A 71 -32.77 18.22 12.89
C ASN A 71 -32.35 17.60 11.55
N GLY A 72 -31.74 16.41 11.58
CA GLY A 72 -31.18 15.76 10.40
C GLY A 72 -32.22 15.50 9.31
N GLN A 73 -33.43 15.08 9.71
CA GLN A 73 -34.52 14.74 8.79
C GLN A 73 -34.93 15.90 7.87
N ASP A 74 -34.98 17.13 8.40
CA ASP A 74 -35.33 18.33 7.64
C ASP A 74 -34.24 18.74 6.64
N SER A 75 -32.98 18.40 6.93
CA SER A 75 -31.83 18.70 6.09
C SER A 75 -31.62 17.71 4.94
N LEU A 76 -32.17 16.48 5.05
CA LEU A 76 -31.91 15.38 4.11
C LEU A 76 -32.20 15.72 2.64
N PRO A 77 -33.35 16.32 2.26
CA PRO A 77 -33.63 16.59 0.84
C PRO A 77 -32.62 17.56 0.22
N TYR A 78 -32.12 18.51 1.02
CA TYR A 78 -31.12 19.48 0.59
C TYR A 78 -29.72 18.86 0.55
N LEU A 79 -29.41 17.98 1.50
CA LEU A 79 -28.17 17.21 1.54
C LEU A 79 -28.07 16.26 0.34
N GLU A 80 -29.16 15.58 -0.01
CA GLU A 80 -29.28 14.70 -1.18
C GLU A 80 -29.04 15.46 -2.49
N LYS A 81 -29.55 16.69 -2.58
CA LYS A 81 -29.36 17.59 -3.73
C LYS A 81 -27.95 18.20 -3.77
N ALA A 82 -27.40 18.57 -2.63
CA ALA A 82 -26.10 19.23 -2.53
C ALA A 82 -24.93 18.27 -2.76
N ILE A 83 -25.06 17.02 -2.30
CA ILE A 83 -23.96 16.06 -2.33
C ILE A 83 -24.22 15.02 -3.40
N SER A 84 -23.62 15.24 -4.58
CA SER A 84 -23.49 14.23 -5.61
C SER A 84 -22.36 13.25 -5.30
N GLU A 85 -22.36 12.11 -6.01
CA GLU A 85 -21.26 11.14 -5.94
C GLU A 85 -19.95 11.75 -6.45
N ASP A 86 -20.02 12.54 -7.53
CA ASP A 86 -18.86 13.26 -8.07
C ASP A 86 -18.24 14.22 -7.05
N TRP A 87 -19.09 14.92 -6.27
CA TRP A 87 -18.62 15.83 -5.23
C TRP A 87 -17.91 15.07 -4.11
N LEU A 88 -18.50 13.94 -3.66
CA LEU A 88 -17.89 13.09 -2.65
C LEU A 88 -16.58 12.49 -3.13
N GLU A 89 -16.52 12.08 -4.39
CA GLU A 89 -15.29 11.58 -4.97
C GLU A 89 -14.17 12.60 -4.89
N VAL A 90 -14.43 13.86 -5.25
CA VAL A 90 -13.43 14.94 -5.16
C VAL A 90 -12.97 15.14 -3.71
N GLU A 91 -13.89 15.28 -2.76
CA GLU A 91 -13.52 15.59 -1.38
C GLU A 91 -12.84 14.41 -0.66
N ILE A 92 -13.28 13.17 -0.90
CA ILE A 92 -12.62 11.97 -0.35
C ILE A 92 -11.23 11.81 -0.97
N ASN A 93 -11.06 12.03 -2.27
CA ASN A 93 -9.74 11.94 -2.91
C ASN A 93 -8.77 12.99 -2.35
N LEU A 94 -9.23 14.22 -2.14
CA LEU A 94 -8.43 15.27 -1.48
C LEU A 94 -8.03 14.87 -0.06
N LEU A 95 -8.94 14.26 0.70
CA LEU A 95 -8.65 13.77 2.04
C LEU A 95 -7.60 12.65 2.02
N LEU A 96 -7.73 11.70 1.09
CA LEU A 96 -6.76 10.62 0.91
C LEU A 96 -5.39 11.16 0.51
N GLU A 97 -5.32 12.06 -0.46
CA GLU A 97 -4.08 12.71 -0.86
C GLU A 97 -3.43 13.48 0.30
N GLY A 98 -4.23 14.17 1.11
CA GLY A 98 -3.79 14.83 2.34
C GLY A 98 -3.21 13.84 3.36
N PHE A 99 -3.91 12.72 3.58
CA PHE A 99 -3.46 11.64 4.46
C PHE A 99 -2.16 11.01 3.99
N TYR A 100 -2.05 10.64 2.71
CA TYR A 100 -0.83 10.07 2.15
C TYR A 100 0.34 11.06 2.16
N SER A 101 0.07 12.36 2.00
CA SER A 101 1.08 13.40 2.13
C SER A 101 1.61 13.55 3.56
N PHE A 102 0.74 13.46 4.57
CA PHE A 102 1.12 13.39 5.97
C PHE A 102 1.91 12.11 6.28
N ALA A 103 1.40 10.94 5.85
CA ALA A 103 2.04 9.64 6.09
C ALA A 103 3.45 9.59 5.49
N LYS A 104 3.67 10.14 4.29
CA LYS A 104 5.00 10.27 3.66
C LYS A 104 5.88 11.35 4.28
N GLY A 105 5.41 12.09 5.28
CA GLY A 105 6.14 13.15 5.96
C GLY A 105 6.31 14.43 5.14
N LYS A 106 5.53 14.63 4.06
CA LYS A 106 5.53 15.87 3.27
C LYS A 106 4.81 17.02 3.98
N ARG A 107 3.86 16.69 4.87
CA ARG A 107 3.13 17.62 5.72
C ARG A 107 3.48 17.35 7.19
N SER A 108 3.59 18.40 8.00
CA SER A 108 3.79 18.31 9.45
C SER A 108 2.51 17.95 10.18
N ASP A 109 1.40 18.54 9.76
CA ASP A 109 0.13 18.52 10.47
C ASP A 109 -0.76 17.38 10.00
N THR A 110 -1.61 16.90 10.89
CA THR A 110 -2.57 15.85 10.57
C THR A 110 -3.61 16.32 9.57
N PRO A 111 -4.16 15.41 8.76
CA PRO A 111 -5.23 15.74 7.83
C PRO A 111 -6.45 16.25 8.58
N THR A 112 -7.07 17.29 8.04
CA THR A 112 -8.30 17.87 8.55
C THR A 112 -9.44 17.61 7.58
N ILE A 113 -10.61 17.30 8.12
CA ILE A 113 -11.85 17.15 7.36
C ILE A 113 -12.62 18.46 7.48
N SER A 114 -12.80 19.17 6.36
CA SER A 114 -13.55 20.43 6.35
C SER A 114 -15.02 20.18 6.01
N PHE A 115 -15.89 20.40 6.99
CA PHE A 115 -17.34 20.41 6.80
C PHE A 115 -17.85 21.78 6.34
N GLN A 116 -17.01 22.82 6.35
CA GLN A 116 -17.40 24.14 5.86
C GLN A 116 -17.84 24.10 4.39
N LYS A 117 -17.11 23.34 3.54
CA LYS A 117 -17.49 23.15 2.13
C LYS A 117 -18.83 22.44 2.00
N LEU A 118 -19.05 21.41 2.82
CA LEU A 118 -20.32 20.67 2.87
C LEU A 118 -21.47 21.62 3.19
N LYS A 119 -21.36 22.38 4.29
CA LYS A 119 -22.38 23.36 4.70
C LYS A 119 -22.63 24.38 3.59
N LYS A 120 -21.57 24.86 2.93
CA LYS A 120 -21.69 25.81 1.81
C LYS A 120 -22.46 25.22 0.63
N GLU A 121 -22.23 23.96 0.25
CA GLU A 121 -22.99 23.33 -0.82
C GLU A 121 -24.46 23.13 -0.46
N VAL A 122 -24.77 22.80 0.81
CA VAL A 122 -26.17 22.73 1.27
C VAL A 122 -26.84 24.12 1.20
N VAL A 123 -26.13 25.20 1.55
CA VAL A 123 -26.63 26.58 1.40
C VAL A 123 -26.94 26.90 -0.08
N ASN A 124 -26.08 26.46 -1.00
CA ASN A 124 -26.27 26.67 -2.43
C ASN A 124 -27.47 25.88 -2.97
N ALA A 125 -27.69 24.66 -2.47
CA ALA A 125 -28.79 23.78 -2.89
C ALA A 125 -30.18 24.22 -2.39
N LEU A 126 -30.23 25.08 -1.37
CA LEU A 126 -31.45 25.77 -0.92
C LEU A 126 -31.89 26.81 -1.97
N GLU A 127 -32.58 26.34 -3.00
CA GLU A 127 -33.32 27.17 -3.97
C GLU A 127 -34.65 27.62 -3.34
N ASP A 128 -34.57 28.58 -2.42
CA ASP A 128 -35.75 29.22 -1.82
C ASP A 128 -35.67 30.73 -2.04
N ASN A 129 -36.81 31.43 -2.00
CA ASN A 129 -36.91 32.90 -2.11
C ASN A 129 -36.23 33.65 -0.94
N ARG A 130 -35.59 32.91 -0.02
CA ARG A 130 -34.89 33.43 1.15
C ARG A 130 -33.56 34.06 0.77
N THR A 131 -33.15 35.06 1.54
CA THR A 131 -31.84 35.69 1.40
C THR A 131 -30.71 34.70 1.71
N TYR A 132 -29.50 34.95 1.20
CA TYR A 132 -28.33 34.10 1.48
C TYR A 132 -28.08 33.96 2.99
N GLN A 133 -28.23 35.05 3.76
CA GLN A 133 -28.05 35.03 5.22
C GLN A 133 -29.06 34.13 5.93
N GLU A 134 -30.32 34.12 5.49
CA GLU A 134 -31.35 33.24 6.05
C GLU A 134 -31.08 31.77 5.73
N ARG A 135 -30.60 31.46 4.52
CA ARG A 135 -30.18 30.11 4.13
C ARG A 135 -28.99 29.63 4.95
N THR A 136 -27.99 30.48 5.16
CA THR A 136 -26.83 30.17 6.02
C THR A 136 -27.26 29.90 7.46
N ARG A 137 -28.15 30.71 8.04
CA ARG A 137 -28.68 30.47 9.40
C ARG A 137 -29.43 29.15 9.51
N LEU A 138 -30.20 28.79 8.49
CA LEU A 138 -30.93 27.53 8.46
C LEU A 138 -30.00 26.31 8.40
N VAL A 139 -28.98 26.34 7.54
CA VAL A 139 -27.96 25.29 7.48
C VAL A 139 -27.16 25.23 8.78
N GLN A 140 -26.79 26.37 9.35
CA GLN A 140 -26.13 26.40 10.65
C GLN A 140 -27.01 25.76 11.73
N PHE A 141 -28.32 26.03 11.74
CA PHE A 141 -29.24 25.40 12.68
C PHE A 141 -29.33 23.87 12.52
N TRP A 142 -29.29 23.36 11.29
CA TRP A 142 -29.32 21.91 11.02
C TRP A 142 -28.01 21.21 11.40
N PHE A 143 -26.87 21.86 11.17
CA PHE A 143 -25.54 21.31 11.39
C PHE A 143 -24.80 21.96 12.56
N ASP A 144 -25.50 22.61 13.49
CA ASP A 144 -24.89 23.30 14.63
C ASP A 144 -24.01 22.37 15.48
N PRO A 145 -24.41 21.10 15.73
CA PRO A 145 -23.55 20.15 16.45
C PRO A 145 -22.31 19.70 15.66
N MET A 146 -22.26 19.98 14.35
CA MET A 146 -21.15 19.58 13.49
C MET A 146 -20.14 20.72 13.39
N PRO A 147 -18.90 20.54 13.88
CA PRO A 147 -17.85 21.55 13.74
C PRO A 147 -17.51 21.81 12.28
N ASP A 148 -16.96 22.98 11.98
CA ASP A 148 -16.58 23.36 10.61
C ASP A 148 -15.36 22.60 10.09
N GLU A 149 -14.48 22.20 11.00
CA GLU A 149 -13.31 21.38 10.72
C GLU A 149 -13.11 20.37 11.85
N VAL A 150 -12.69 19.16 11.50
CA VAL A 150 -12.30 18.13 12.47
C VAL A 150 -10.93 17.59 12.12
N ASN A 151 -10.06 17.44 13.12
CA ASN A 151 -8.76 16.84 12.92
C ASN A 151 -8.91 15.32 12.88
N MET A 152 -8.13 14.62 12.06
CA MET A 152 -8.10 13.16 12.12
C MET A 152 -7.68 12.63 13.50
N GLU A 153 -6.94 13.42 14.29
CA GLU A 153 -6.56 13.12 15.68
C GLU A 153 -7.76 13.00 16.63
N ASP A 154 -8.89 13.63 16.28
CA ASP A 154 -10.12 13.55 17.08
C ASP A 154 -10.82 12.18 16.91
N PHE A 155 -10.52 11.47 15.81
CA PHE A 155 -11.09 10.15 15.49
C PHE A 155 -10.12 8.98 15.69
N MET A 156 -8.82 9.24 15.60
CA MET A 156 -7.76 8.24 15.71
C MET A 156 -6.69 8.71 16.68
N SER A 157 -6.11 7.81 17.46
CA SER A 157 -5.06 8.21 18.40
C SER A 157 -3.87 8.83 17.69
N VAL A 158 -3.32 9.89 18.30
CA VAL A 158 -2.11 10.59 17.83
C VAL A 158 -0.98 9.59 17.62
N ASP A 159 -0.77 8.67 18.56
CA ASP A 159 0.24 7.61 18.46
C ASP A 159 0.05 6.72 17.23
N PHE A 160 -1.19 6.42 16.85
CA PHE A 160 -1.47 5.62 15.66
C PHE A 160 -1.12 6.37 14.38
N LEU A 161 -1.49 7.65 14.28
CA LEU A 161 -1.19 8.49 13.11
C LEU A 161 0.31 8.69 12.93
N TRP A 162 1.04 9.01 14.01
CA TRP A 162 2.50 9.13 13.98
C TRP A 162 3.18 7.78 13.76
N GLY A 163 2.61 6.68 14.26
CA GLY A 163 3.03 5.32 13.95
C GLY A 163 2.98 5.02 12.45
N ILE A 164 1.84 5.30 11.80
CA ILE A 164 1.68 5.15 10.35
C ILE A 164 2.72 5.98 9.60
N ARG A 165 2.91 7.24 9.99
CA ARG A 165 3.91 8.13 9.38
C ARG A 165 5.31 7.56 9.48
N ASN A 166 5.72 7.12 10.67
CA ASN A 166 7.05 6.53 10.88
C ASN A 166 7.25 5.26 10.04
N VAL A 167 6.24 4.39 9.96
CA VAL A 167 6.28 3.19 9.13
C VAL A 167 6.37 3.54 7.64
N ALA A 168 5.59 4.51 7.16
CA ALA A 168 5.60 4.92 5.75
C ALA A 168 6.94 5.57 5.35
N ILE A 169 7.53 6.40 6.22
CA ILE A 169 8.87 6.94 6.03
C ILE A 169 9.89 5.80 5.99
N MET A 170 9.80 4.85 6.92
CA MET A 170 10.68 3.68 6.95
C MET A 170 10.58 2.86 5.66
N ILE A 171 9.37 2.52 5.19
CA ILE A 171 9.14 1.78 3.95
C ILE A 171 9.73 2.50 2.73
N THR A 172 9.71 3.83 2.74
CA THR A 172 10.28 4.65 1.65
C THR A 172 11.81 4.57 1.61
N TRP A 173 12.47 4.59 2.77
CA TRP A 173 13.93 4.63 2.89
C TRP A 173 14.59 3.24 2.95
N LEU A 174 13.93 2.27 3.54
CA LEU A 174 14.42 0.91 3.77
C LEU A 174 15.00 0.25 2.49
N PRO A 175 14.31 0.24 1.33
CA PRO A 175 14.87 -0.38 0.12
C PRO A 175 16.19 0.28 -0.32
N TRP A 176 16.35 1.59 -0.15
CA TRP A 176 17.61 2.28 -0.50
C TRP A 176 18.76 1.88 0.42
N VAL A 177 18.50 1.76 1.73
CA VAL A 177 19.50 1.29 2.70
C VAL A 177 19.91 -0.15 2.37
N ILE A 178 18.96 -1.03 2.07
CA ILE A 178 19.24 -2.43 1.70
C ILE A 178 19.99 -2.51 0.36
N CYS A 179 19.75 -1.61 -0.60
CA CYS A 179 20.54 -1.51 -1.83
C CYS A 179 22.01 -1.23 -1.53
N VAL A 180 22.31 -0.26 -0.65
CA VAL A 180 23.70 0.05 -0.25
C VAL A 180 24.36 -1.16 0.42
N ILE A 181 23.67 -1.84 1.33
CA ILE A 181 24.17 -3.06 1.97
C ILE A 181 24.42 -4.17 0.94
N SER A 182 23.53 -4.33 -0.04
CA SER A 182 23.68 -5.31 -1.12
C SER A 182 24.92 -5.02 -1.97
N LEU A 183 25.25 -3.76 -2.25
CA LEU A 183 26.48 -3.41 -2.95
C LEU A 183 27.74 -3.83 -2.17
N PHE A 184 27.76 -3.65 -0.84
CA PHE A 184 28.86 -4.13 0.00
C PHE A 184 28.97 -5.67 -0.01
N ILE A 185 27.85 -6.38 -0.03
CA ILE A 185 27.83 -7.85 -0.14
C ILE A 185 28.39 -8.28 -1.49
N LEU A 186 27.95 -7.66 -2.59
CA LEU A 186 28.45 -7.97 -3.94
C LEU A 186 29.96 -7.70 -4.07
N LEU A 187 30.44 -6.60 -3.48
CA LEU A 187 31.87 -6.30 -3.42
C LEU A 187 32.64 -7.37 -2.63
N SER A 188 32.10 -7.79 -1.48
CA SER A 188 32.69 -8.84 -0.65
C SER A 188 32.74 -10.20 -1.36
N MET A 189 31.68 -10.55 -2.08
CA MET A 189 31.63 -11.75 -2.93
C MET A 189 32.65 -11.65 -4.06
N TYR A 190 32.75 -10.51 -4.74
CA TYR A 190 33.75 -10.30 -5.77
C TYR A 190 35.18 -10.46 -5.24
N LEU A 191 35.50 -9.88 -4.08
CA LEU A 191 36.82 -10.00 -3.46
C LEU A 191 37.15 -11.44 -3.01
N ALA A 192 36.15 -12.23 -2.60
CA ALA A 192 36.36 -13.63 -2.21
C ALA A 192 36.66 -14.56 -3.40
N ILE A 193 36.11 -14.24 -4.57
CA ILE A 193 36.18 -15.06 -5.78
C ILE A 193 37.29 -14.59 -6.72
N LEU A 194 37.40 -13.28 -6.93
CA LEU A 194 38.21 -12.60 -7.96
C LEU A 194 37.91 -13.07 -9.40
N ASP A 195 36.72 -13.64 -9.63
CA ASP A 195 36.22 -14.04 -10.96
C ASP A 195 34.81 -13.49 -11.17
N TRP A 196 34.68 -12.60 -12.16
CA TRP A 196 33.39 -11.97 -12.49
C TRP A 196 32.36 -12.99 -13.00
N LYS A 197 32.80 -14.08 -13.65
CA LYS A 197 31.87 -15.11 -14.19
C LYS A 197 31.21 -15.88 -13.06
N GLN A 198 31.99 -16.30 -12.07
CA GLN A 198 31.45 -16.96 -10.89
C GLN A 198 30.58 -16.01 -10.07
N LEU A 199 30.94 -14.72 -9.97
CA LEU A 199 30.08 -13.73 -9.33
C LEU A 199 28.71 -13.64 -10.02
N VAL A 200 28.67 -13.56 -11.35
CA VAL A 200 27.39 -13.52 -12.10
C VAL A 200 26.57 -14.78 -11.83
N LEU A 201 27.18 -15.97 -11.80
CA LEU A 201 26.46 -17.22 -11.47
C LEU A 201 25.79 -17.15 -10.09
N TRP A 202 26.50 -16.67 -9.07
CA TRP A 202 25.94 -16.55 -7.72
C TRP A 202 24.84 -15.49 -7.62
N ILE A 203 24.99 -14.36 -8.33
CA ILE A 203 23.94 -13.34 -8.42
C ILE A 203 22.70 -13.92 -9.11
N SER A 204 22.88 -14.66 -10.21
CA SER A 204 21.77 -15.31 -10.93
C SER A 204 20.99 -16.26 -10.04
N VAL A 205 21.68 -17.09 -9.24
CA VAL A 205 21.04 -17.97 -8.25
C VAL A 205 20.30 -17.14 -7.19
N GLY A 206 20.89 -16.04 -6.72
CA GLY A 206 20.25 -15.09 -5.81
C GLY A 206 18.95 -14.49 -6.37
N LEU A 207 18.95 -14.08 -7.64
CA LEU A 207 17.77 -13.54 -8.33
C LEU A 207 16.67 -14.58 -8.51
N ILE A 208 17.01 -15.80 -8.93
CA ILE A 208 16.03 -16.88 -9.09
C ILE A 208 15.40 -17.24 -7.73
N THR A 209 16.22 -17.39 -6.69
CA THR A 209 15.75 -17.74 -5.34
C THR A 209 14.91 -16.62 -4.73
N ALA A 210 15.31 -15.35 -4.87
CA ALA A 210 14.53 -14.21 -4.43
C ALA A 210 13.17 -14.13 -5.16
N GLY A 211 13.16 -14.37 -6.48
CA GLY A 211 11.92 -14.39 -7.25
C GLY A 211 10.98 -15.51 -6.84
N ALA A 212 11.50 -16.71 -6.59
CA ALA A 212 10.70 -17.83 -6.08
C ALA A 212 10.12 -17.54 -4.68
N LEU A 213 10.91 -16.93 -3.80
CA LEU A 213 10.45 -16.52 -2.46
C LEU A 213 9.36 -15.44 -2.53
N LEU A 214 9.45 -14.49 -3.46
CA LEU A 214 8.40 -13.49 -3.68
C LEU A 214 7.08 -14.15 -4.09
N ILE A 215 7.11 -15.07 -5.04
CA ILE A 215 5.89 -15.80 -5.47
C ILE A 215 5.30 -16.58 -4.31
N LEU A 216 6.14 -17.28 -3.53
CA LEU A 216 5.69 -18.02 -2.35
C LEU A 216 5.08 -17.09 -1.30
N LEU A 217 5.65 -15.89 -1.11
CA LEU A 217 5.11 -14.88 -0.22
C LEU A 217 3.75 -14.36 -0.72
N GLY A 218 3.61 -14.09 -2.02
CA GLY A 218 2.34 -13.69 -2.63
C GLY A 218 1.22 -14.71 -2.39
N ILE A 219 1.49 -15.99 -2.65
CA ILE A 219 0.56 -17.10 -2.38
C ILE A 219 0.25 -17.19 -0.88
N SER A 220 1.26 -17.02 -0.03
CA SER A 220 1.08 -17.07 1.43
C SER A 220 0.20 -15.94 1.94
N VAL A 221 0.36 -14.71 1.42
CA VAL A 221 -0.47 -13.56 1.80
C VAL A 221 -1.94 -13.80 1.42
N GLU A 222 -2.19 -14.27 0.20
CA GLU A 222 -3.54 -14.60 -0.30
C GLU A 222 -4.19 -15.73 0.52
N TRP A 223 -3.41 -16.74 0.91
CA TRP A 223 -3.93 -17.85 1.71
C TRP A 223 -4.21 -17.49 3.17
N VAL A 224 -3.35 -16.68 3.79
CA VAL A 224 -3.47 -16.30 5.20
C VAL A 224 -4.56 -15.25 5.38
N SER A 225 -4.70 -14.29 4.45
CA SER A 225 -5.69 -13.20 4.57
C SER A 225 -7.13 -13.71 4.72
N GLY A 226 -7.50 -14.75 3.96
CA GLY A 226 -8.82 -15.40 4.08
C GLY A 226 -9.07 -16.12 5.41
N ARG A 227 -8.04 -16.25 6.26
CA ARG A 227 -8.11 -16.94 7.56
C ARG A 227 -7.84 -16.01 8.75
N MET A 228 -7.52 -14.74 8.54
CA MET A 228 -7.19 -13.82 9.63
C MET A 228 -8.46 -13.34 10.36
N SER A 229 -8.49 -13.53 11.68
CA SER A 229 -9.56 -13.02 12.54
C SER A 229 -9.69 -11.50 12.50
N ILE A 230 -8.59 -10.78 12.23
CA ILE A 230 -8.58 -9.32 12.10
C ILE A 230 -9.39 -8.87 10.88
N VAL A 231 -9.24 -9.56 9.75
CA VAL A 231 -10.00 -9.29 8.52
C VAL A 231 -11.49 -9.53 8.78
N MET A 232 -11.83 -10.67 9.37
CA MET A 232 -13.22 -11.01 9.71
C MET A 232 -13.85 -10.00 10.68
N ASN A 233 -13.15 -9.62 11.76
CA ASN A 233 -13.63 -8.62 12.72
C ASN A 233 -13.81 -7.23 12.08
N THR A 234 -12.97 -6.88 11.11
CA THR A 234 -13.12 -5.63 10.36
C THR A 234 -14.38 -5.67 9.51
N ILE A 235 -14.60 -6.76 8.77
CA ILE A 235 -15.81 -6.97 7.96
C ILE A 235 -17.07 -6.90 8.85
N ASP A 236 -17.08 -7.58 9.99
CA ASP A 236 -18.21 -7.59 10.93
C ASP A 236 -18.54 -6.19 11.46
N ARG A 237 -17.51 -5.37 11.75
CA ARG A 237 -17.69 -3.98 12.17
C ARG A 237 -18.31 -3.13 11.07
N PHE A 238 -17.87 -3.27 9.83
CA PHE A 238 -18.49 -2.52 8.72
C PHE A 238 -19.91 -3.02 8.40
N ALA A 239 -20.16 -4.32 8.57
CA ALA A 239 -21.50 -4.88 8.46
C ALA A 239 -22.46 -4.29 9.52
N SER A 240 -21.96 -3.93 10.71
CA SER A 240 -22.76 -3.24 11.74
C SER A 240 -23.22 -1.83 11.32
N TYR A 241 -22.54 -1.22 10.34
CA TYR A 241 -22.97 0.03 9.69
C TYR A 241 -23.88 -0.21 8.47
N GLU A 242 -24.43 -1.43 8.34
CA GLU A 242 -25.29 -1.91 7.25
C GLU A 242 -24.60 -1.81 5.87
N ILE A 243 -23.25 -1.82 5.83
CA ILE A 243 -22.51 -2.01 4.59
C ILE A 243 -22.57 -3.50 4.24
N PRO A 244 -22.92 -3.89 3.00
CA PRO A 244 -22.99 -5.29 2.63
C PRO A 244 -21.65 -6.01 2.86
N VAL A 245 -21.71 -7.16 3.51
CA VAL A 245 -20.53 -8.02 3.74
C VAL A 245 -19.81 -8.36 2.43
N SER A 246 -20.57 -8.57 1.35
CA SER A 246 -20.02 -8.80 0.01
C SER A 246 -19.17 -7.63 -0.49
N THR A 247 -19.57 -6.38 -0.26
CA THR A 247 -18.74 -5.22 -0.61
C THR A 247 -17.43 -5.23 0.17
N MET A 248 -17.48 -5.50 1.47
CA MET A 248 -16.28 -5.49 2.31
C MET A 248 -15.32 -6.63 1.96
N ASN A 249 -15.86 -7.81 1.63
CA ASN A 249 -15.05 -8.91 1.09
C ASN A 249 -14.38 -8.51 -0.22
N ASN A 250 -15.14 -7.95 -1.17
CA ASN A 250 -14.59 -7.49 -2.45
C ASN A 250 -13.52 -6.39 -2.25
N PHE A 251 -13.69 -5.50 -1.28
CA PHE A 251 -12.71 -4.47 -0.92
C PHE A 251 -11.41 -5.08 -0.40
N VAL A 252 -11.50 -6.02 0.53
CA VAL A 252 -10.35 -6.72 1.08
C VAL A 252 -9.64 -7.54 0.00
N ASP A 253 -10.39 -8.29 -0.80
CA ASP A 253 -9.85 -9.10 -1.90
C ASP A 253 -9.12 -8.22 -2.91
N THR A 254 -9.71 -7.09 -3.31
CA THR A 254 -9.07 -6.14 -4.24
C THR A 254 -7.81 -5.50 -3.66
N LEU A 255 -7.80 -5.19 -2.35
CA LEU A 255 -6.59 -4.72 -1.66
C LEU A 255 -5.46 -5.75 -1.68
N ILE A 256 -5.79 -7.01 -1.41
CA ILE A 256 -4.83 -8.12 -1.40
C ILE A 256 -4.32 -8.38 -2.82
N ASP A 257 -5.21 -8.48 -3.80
CA ASP A 257 -4.87 -8.67 -5.21
C ASP A 257 -3.95 -7.56 -5.73
N GLY A 258 -4.25 -6.33 -5.33
CA GLY A 258 -3.46 -5.14 -5.66
C GLY A 258 -2.02 -5.19 -5.14
N LEU A 259 -1.77 -5.94 -4.06
CA LEU A 259 -0.45 -6.19 -3.49
C LEU A 259 0.23 -7.43 -4.07
N VAL A 260 -0.51 -8.54 -4.16
CA VAL A 260 0.01 -9.85 -4.57
C VAL A 260 0.41 -9.86 -6.04
N ARG A 261 -0.36 -9.21 -6.92
CA ARG A 261 -0.06 -9.19 -8.37
C ARG A 261 1.32 -8.58 -8.67
N PRO A 262 1.68 -7.37 -8.20
CA PRO A 262 3.03 -6.83 -8.38
C PRO A 262 4.15 -7.71 -7.79
N ILE A 263 3.91 -8.34 -6.63
CA ILE A 263 4.86 -9.28 -6.00
C ILE A 263 5.14 -10.45 -6.95
N ASN A 264 4.10 -11.08 -7.47
CA ASN A 264 4.23 -12.21 -8.38
C ASN A 264 4.89 -11.82 -9.71
N ILE A 265 4.53 -10.67 -10.29
CA ILE A 265 5.12 -10.16 -11.54
C ILE A 265 6.63 -9.92 -11.36
N ILE A 266 7.04 -9.22 -10.30
CA ILE A 266 8.46 -8.97 -10.03
C ILE A 266 9.20 -10.27 -9.73
N GLY A 267 8.56 -11.21 -9.02
CA GLY A 267 9.10 -12.54 -8.78
C GLY A 267 9.40 -13.29 -10.08
N ILE A 268 8.45 -13.32 -11.02
CA ILE A 268 8.61 -13.93 -12.35
C ILE A 268 9.73 -13.24 -13.14
N ILE A 269 9.75 -11.90 -13.18
CA ILE A 269 10.80 -11.13 -13.87
C ILE A 269 12.18 -11.47 -13.28
N SER A 270 12.30 -11.55 -11.95
CA SER A 270 13.56 -11.90 -11.27
C SER A 270 14.05 -13.30 -11.66
N ILE A 271 13.15 -14.28 -11.74
CA ILE A 271 13.47 -15.63 -12.20
C ILE A 271 13.96 -15.62 -13.65
N ILE A 272 13.27 -14.91 -14.54
CA ILE A 272 13.63 -14.84 -15.96
C ILE A 272 15.00 -14.17 -16.13
N VAL A 273 15.22 -13.01 -15.50
CA VAL A 273 16.49 -12.28 -15.57
C VAL A 273 17.63 -13.12 -15.01
N GLY A 274 17.43 -13.76 -13.85
CA GLY A 274 18.41 -14.67 -13.27
C GLY A 274 18.70 -15.88 -14.16
N GLY A 275 17.67 -16.47 -14.78
CA GLY A 275 17.81 -17.59 -15.72
C GLY A 275 18.61 -17.23 -16.97
N ILE A 276 18.32 -16.07 -17.57
CA ILE A 276 19.08 -15.55 -18.74
C ILE A 276 20.54 -15.30 -18.35
N ALA A 277 20.77 -14.65 -17.22
CA ALA A 277 22.13 -14.36 -16.74
C ALA A 277 22.91 -15.65 -16.44
N LEU A 278 22.26 -16.68 -15.90
CA LEU A 278 22.86 -18.00 -15.67
C LEU A 278 23.22 -18.69 -16.99
N TYR A 279 22.34 -18.65 -17.99
CA TYR A 279 22.56 -19.26 -19.31
C TYR A 279 23.71 -18.59 -20.09
N MET A 280 23.87 -17.27 -19.96
CA MET A 280 24.87 -16.49 -20.68
C MET A 280 26.29 -16.60 -20.10
N VAL A 281 26.47 -17.19 -18.92
CA VAL A 281 27.80 -17.43 -18.35
C VAL A 281 28.33 -18.79 -18.83
N PRO A 282 29.37 -18.84 -19.69
CA PRO A 282 29.93 -20.11 -20.14
C PRO A 282 30.61 -20.81 -18.98
N VAL A 283 29.97 -21.85 -18.45
CA VAL A 283 30.58 -22.80 -17.52
C VAL A 283 31.55 -23.64 -18.35
N LYS A 284 32.86 -23.45 -18.15
CA LYS A 284 33.83 -24.42 -18.68
C LYS A 284 33.57 -25.74 -17.96
N GLU A 285 32.94 -26.69 -18.66
CA GLU A 285 32.85 -28.07 -18.19
C GLU A 285 34.25 -28.54 -17.80
N ARG A 286 34.39 -29.05 -16.57
CA ARG A 286 35.56 -29.88 -16.25
C ARG A 286 35.46 -31.06 -17.19
N ASN A 287 36.31 -31.11 -18.22
CA ASN A 287 36.60 -32.35 -18.92
C ASN A 287 36.90 -33.41 -17.86
N LEU A 288 35.96 -34.30 -17.61
CA LEU A 288 36.17 -35.52 -16.85
C LEU A 288 37.10 -36.36 -17.73
N ILE A 289 38.40 -36.12 -17.61
CA ILE A 289 39.42 -37.02 -18.14
C ILE A 289 39.28 -38.27 -17.27
N ILE A 290 38.53 -39.24 -17.79
CA ILE A 290 38.55 -40.61 -17.29
C ILE A 290 39.98 -41.07 -17.50
N VAL A 291 40.78 -41.05 -16.44
CA VAL A 291 42.08 -41.70 -16.41
C VAL A 291 41.80 -43.19 -16.52
N LYS A 292 42.10 -43.76 -17.69
CA LYS A 292 42.24 -45.20 -17.88
C LYS A 292 43.72 -45.55 -17.85
#